data_AF-A0A955BPY3-F1
#
_entry.id   AF-A0A955BPY3-F1
#
_cell.length_a   1.000
_cell.length_b   1.000
_cell.length_c   1.000
_cell.angle_alpha   90.00
_cell.angle_beta   90.00
_cell.angle_gamma   90.00
#
_symmetry.space_group_name_H-M   'P 1'
#
loop_
_entity.id
_entity.type
_entity.pdbx_description
1 polymer ?
#
loop_
_entity_poly.entity_id
_entity_poly.type
_entity_poly.pdbx_seq_one_letter_code
_entity_poly.pdbx_strand_id
1 'polypeptide(L)' 'VPFNQVSLEMVYRSLYFCTTAFQRGEADDPVLYLAENAKLFGLIKRKRKPDAVQLLNLTVLEQP' A
#
# COMPACT_ATOMS: atom_id res chain seq x y z
N VAL A 1 2.72 -11.56 3.27
CA VAL A 1 3.09 -10.14 3.46
C VAL A 1 3.10 -9.85 4.97
N PRO A 2 4.11 -9.18 5.52
CA PRO A 2 4.09 -8.78 6.94
C PRO A 2 2.97 -7.79 7.22
N PHE A 3 2.29 -7.90 8.37
CA PHE A 3 1.12 -7.08 8.71
C PHE A 3 1.40 -5.57 8.66
N ASN A 4 2.60 -5.13 9.07
CA ASN A 4 2.99 -3.71 9.06
C ASN A 4 3.08 -3.09 7.65
N GLN A 5 3.17 -3.91 6.60
CA GLN A 5 3.19 -3.45 5.21
C GLN A 5 1.78 -3.26 4.64
N VAL A 6 0.74 -3.78 5.30
CA VAL A 6 -0.65 -3.59 4.86
C VAL A 6 -1.15 -2.23 5.33
N SER A 7 -1.80 -1.49 4.44
CA SER A 7 -2.46 -0.24 4.78
C SER A 7 -3.91 -0.51 5.20
N LEU A 8 -4.18 -0.43 6.51
CA LEU A 8 -5.53 -0.61 7.05
C LEU A 8 -6.53 0.42 6.46
N GLU A 9 -6.08 1.65 6.24
CA GLU A 9 -6.89 2.69 5.61
C GLU A 9 -7.30 2.28 4.18
N MET A 10 -6.36 1.78 3.38
CA MET A 10 -6.66 1.37 2.00
C MET A 10 -7.56 0.14 1.97
N VAL A 11 -7.39 -0.81 2.91
CA VAL A 11 -8.32 -1.93 3.07
C VAL A 11 -9.74 -1.40 3.29
N TYR A 12 -9.94 -0.52 4.27
CA TYR A 12 -11.26 0.04 4.58
C TYR A 12 -11.86 0.80 3.38
N ARG A 13 -11.05 1.64 2.71
CA ARG A 13 -11.49 2.39 1.52
C ARG A 13 -11.86 1.48 0.35
N SER A 14 -11.21 0.31 0.24
CA SER A 14 -11.45 -0.66 -0.82
C SER A 14 -12.67 -1.57 -0.60
N LEU A 15 -13.23 -1.64 0.61
CA LEU A 15 -14.38 -2.51 0.92
C LEU A 15 -15.63 -2.21 0.06
N TYR A 16 -15.81 -0.96 -0.35
CA TYR A 16 -16.90 -0.57 -1.26
C TYR A 16 -16.88 -1.34 -2.60
N PHE A 17 -15.68 -1.66 -3.10
CA PHE A 17 -15.53 -2.45 -4.32
C PHE A 17 -15.93 -3.91 -4.09
N CYS A 18 -15.62 -4.47 -2.92
CA CYS A 18 -16.05 -5.82 -2.56
C CYS A 18 -17.58 -5.92 -2.53
N THR A 19 -18.27 -4.94 -1.94
CA THR A 19 -19.74 -4.94 -1.90
C THR A 19 -20.35 -4.83 -3.30
N THR A 20 -19.70 -4.08 -4.19
CA THR A 20 -20.14 -3.93 -5.57
C THR A 20 -19.92 -5.23 -6.37
N ALA A 21 -18.75 -5.86 -6.21
CA ALA A 21 -18.42 -7.14 -6.85
C ALA A 21 -19.35 -8.26 -6.38
N PHE A 22 -19.67 -8.30 -5.10
CA PHE A 22 -20.64 -9.25 -4.52
C PHE A 22 -22.03 -9.08 -5.13
N GLN A 23 -22.53 -7.84 -5.23
CA GLN A 23 -23.84 -7.57 -5.84
C GLN A 23 -23.91 -7.95 -7.32
N ARG A 24 -22.77 -7.97 -8.02
CA ARG A 24 -22.67 -8.37 -9.43
C ARG A 24 -22.44 -9.88 -9.61
N GLY A 25 -22.22 -10.63 -8.53
CA GLY A 25 -21.81 -12.03 -8.59
C GLY A 25 -20.39 -12.24 -9.16
N GLU A 26 -19.55 -11.20 -9.10
CA GLU A 26 -18.16 -11.24 -9.59
C GLU A 26 -17.20 -11.80 -8.54
N ALA A 27 -17.50 -11.61 -7.25
CA ALA A 27 -16.68 -12.12 -6.15
C ALA A 27 -17.49 -12.30 -4.86
N ASP A 28 -17.24 -13.43 -4.19
CA ASP A 28 -17.96 -13.81 -2.97
C ASP A 28 -17.07 -13.75 -1.72
N ASP A 29 -15.75 -13.78 -1.93
CA ASP A 29 -14.74 -13.66 -0.87
C ASP A 29 -14.08 -12.27 -0.94
N PRO A 30 -14.39 -11.37 0.01
CA PRO A 30 -13.80 -10.04 0.04
C PRO A 30 -12.30 -10.06 0.32
N VAL A 31 -11.78 -11.06 1.05
CA VAL A 31 -10.35 -11.16 1.36
C VAL A 31 -9.59 -11.57 0.11
N LEU A 32 -10.08 -12.60 -0.59
CA LEU A 32 -9.48 -13.04 -1.85
C LEU A 32 -9.52 -11.94 -2.91
N TYR A 33 -10.67 -11.27 -3.08
CA TYR A 33 -10.85 -10.16 -4.01
C TYR A 33 -9.85 -9.03 -3.78
N LEU A 34 -9.66 -8.62 -2.52
CA LEU A 34 -8.70 -7.59 -2.15
C LEU A 34 -7.25 -8.06 -2.35
N ALA A 35 -6.94 -9.33 -2.07
CA ALA A 35 -5.61 -9.89 -2.26
C ALA A 35 -5.22 -9.93 -3.75
N GLU A 36 -6.12 -10.36 -4.63
CA GLU A 36 -5.91 -10.39 -6.08
C GLU A 36 -5.73 -8.99 -6.67
N ASN A 37 -6.49 -8.01 -6.14
CA ASN A 37 -6.45 -6.62 -6.59
C ASN A 37 -5.55 -5.73 -5.72
N ALA A 38 -4.66 -6.31 -4.90
CA ALA A 38 -3.91 -5.57 -3.89
C ALA A 38 -3.04 -4.43 -4.47
N LYS A 39 -2.54 -4.61 -5.70
CA LYS A 39 -1.76 -3.58 -6.42
C LYS A 39 -2.66 -2.45 -6.91
N LEU A 40 -3.86 -2.77 -7.41
CA LEU A 40 -4.82 -1.80 -7.92
C LEU A 40 -5.34 -0.92 -6.77
N PHE A 41 -5.64 -1.51 -5.62
CA PHE A 41 -6.10 -0.78 -4.44
C PHE A 41 -4.97 -0.21 -3.57
N GLY A 42 -3.70 -0.40 -3.93
CA GLY A 42 -2.59 0.11 -3.13
C GLY A 42 -2.53 -0.42 -1.70
N LEU A 43 -2.96 -1.67 -1.48
CA LEU A 43 -3.07 -2.25 -0.13
C LEU A 43 -1.70 -2.45 0.53
N ILE A 44 -0.65 -2.61 -0.28
CA ILE A 44 0.72 -2.79 0.20
C ILE A 44 1.47 -1.46 0.15
N LYS A 45 1.92 -1.00 1.33
CA LYS A 45 2.73 0.20 1.48
C LYS A 45 4.03 0.05 0.69
N ARG A 46 4.39 1.09 -0.07
CA ARG A 46 5.67 1.18 -0.76
C ARG A 46 6.70 1.87 0.13
N LYS A 47 7.97 1.43 0.04
CA LYS A 47 9.09 2.19 0.63
C LYS A 47 9.12 3.59 0.02
N ARG A 48 9.18 4.61 0.87
CA ARG A 48 9.40 6.00 0.45
C ARG A 48 10.72 6.08 -0.33
N LYS A 49 10.75 6.90 -1.38
CA LYS A 49 12.03 7.23 -2.02
C LYS A 49 12.94 7.89 -0.98
N PRO A 50 14.25 7.60 -1.00
CA PRO A 50 15.19 8.30 -0.12
C PRO A 50 15.06 9.81 -0.33
N ASP A 51 15.27 10.56 0.74
CA ASP A 51 15.12 12.01 0.68
C ASP A 51 16.17 12.58 -0.27
N ALA A 52 15.78 13.53 -1.13
CA ALA A 52 16.74 14.19 -2.02
C ALA A 52 17.86 14.87 -1.22
N VAL A 53 17.54 15.31 0.00
CA VAL A 53 18.47 15.87 0.99
C VAL A 53 19.56 14.87 1.40
N GLN A 54 19.24 13.56 1.50
CA GLN A 54 20.24 12.52 1.81
C GLN A 54 21.17 12.25 0.63
N LEU A 55 20.70 12.44 -0.61
CA LEU A 55 21.52 12.27 -1.82
C LEU A 55 22.52 13.41 -2.01
N LEU A 56 22.26 14.57 -1.41
CA LEU A 56 23.08 15.77 -1.57
C LEU A 56 24.28 15.82 -0.62
N ASN A 57 24.48 14.82 0.27
CA ASN A 57 25.60 14.76 1.24
C ASN A 57 25.87 16.13 1.90
N LEU A 58 24.81 16.84 2.31
CA LEU A 58 24.88 18.22 2.80
C LEU A 58 25.58 18.37 4.15
N THR A 59 25.90 17.26 4.82
CA THR A 59 26.86 17.25 5.92
C THR A 59 28.27 17.24 5.33
N VAL A 60 28.84 18.42 5.16
CA VAL A 60 30.29 18.60 5.01
C VAL A 60 30.92 17.85 6.19
N LEU A 61 31.79 16.89 5.89
CA LEU A 61 32.59 16.22 6.89
C LEU A 61 33.33 17.31 7.68
N GLU A 62 33.01 17.49 8.96
CA GLU A 62 33.98 18.06 9.90
C GLU A 62 35.17 17.10 9.90
N GLN A 63 36.15 17.42 9.06
CA GLN A 63 37.45 16.78 9.06
C GLN A 63 38.23 17.39 10.24
N PRO A 64 38.78 16.59 11.17
CA PRO A 64 39.67 17.09 12.21
C PRO A 64 40.99 17.62 11.63
#